data_AF-A0A2A9HET4-F1
#
_entry.id   AF-A0A2A9HET4-F1
#
_cell.length_a   1.000
_cell.length_b   1.000
_cell.length_c   1.000
_cell.angle_alpha   90.00
_cell.angle_beta   90.00
_cell.angle_gamma   90.00
#
_symmetry.space_group_name_H-M   'P 1'
#
loop_
_entity.id
_entity.type
_entity.pdbx_description
1 polymer ?
#
loop_
_entity_poly.entity_id
_entity_poly.type
_entity_poly.pdbx_seq_one_letter_code
_entity_poly.pdbx_strand_id
1 'polypeptide(L)'
;MNALRRILLALYSILLLAACGGLFALAWNQDKKLDIQVRSFNLQAFIVSSDTARIVFAVIVGAVALLGFLSLLAAVWRSGPARSRGVLSLRQEDGGTVEVSAQTLEALLRDALQALPEIRRAEPRVDVRAGAVDCHIDATIEGSVSIAAATKLMVDAVHAVLREQVGVTNVRRPAIRITYDELAARPAGFAPQRPAYPPASPPPGPAAPPAPSSRPPAASTSPSSLHLEPGTMADQRASRPPAAHELPWVLEALLFVADEPQPLGALARAAGVSEAAARRALAQLAADYQARGLRLIEDGQKYQLGAAPEYAPYIEQLLGGGPGQRLSRAALETLTIIAYRQPCTRAEIEAIRGVNSDRHVAILEQRGLIEQAGVGDGPGRPKLYRTTIRFLEHFGISSPKELPPLPEVPEEEVVQAEI
;
A
#
# COMPACT_ATOMS: atom_id res chain seq x y z
N MET A 1 -13.92 10.15 -20.92
CA MET A 1 -13.23 9.61 -22.12
C MET A 1 -11.86 8.98 -21.85
N ASN A 2 -11.04 9.46 -20.89
CA ASN A 2 -9.70 8.90 -20.69
C ASN A 2 -9.66 7.54 -19.98
N ALA A 3 -10.57 7.27 -19.03
CA ALA A 3 -10.66 5.97 -18.36
C ALA A 3 -11.13 4.86 -19.31
N LEU A 4 -12.17 5.15 -20.11
CA LEU A 4 -12.69 4.23 -21.13
C LEU A 4 -11.63 3.85 -22.16
N ARG A 5 -10.83 4.83 -22.62
CA ARG A 5 -9.73 4.59 -23.56
C ARG A 5 -8.60 3.77 -22.95
N ARG A 6 -8.28 3.96 -21.67
CA ARG A 6 -7.29 3.14 -20.93
C ARG A 6 -7.77 1.70 -20.74
N ILE A 7 -9.06 1.52 -20.40
CA ILE A 7 -9.68 0.20 -20.26
C ILE A 7 -9.75 -0.52 -21.61
N LEU A 8 -10.11 0.17 -22.69
CA LEU A 8 -10.11 -0.40 -24.05
C LEU A 8 -8.71 -0.80 -24.51
N LEU A 9 -7.69 0.02 -24.22
CA LEU A 9 -6.31 -0.31 -24.58
C LEU A 9 -5.77 -1.50 -23.77
N ALA A 10 -6.11 -1.60 -22.48
CA ALA A 10 -5.74 -2.74 -21.65
C ALA A 10 -6.47 -4.03 -22.10
N LEU A 11 -7.76 -3.94 -22.41
CA LEU A 11 -8.52 -5.06 -22.98
C LEU A 11 -7.94 -5.52 -24.32
N TYR A 12 -7.58 -4.56 -25.19
CA TYR A 12 -6.95 -4.87 -26.47
C TYR A 12 -5.59 -5.53 -26.30
N SER A 13 -4.77 -5.13 -25.31
CA SER A 13 -3.47 -5.79 -25.07
C SER A 13 -3.63 -7.20 -24.52
N ILE A 14 -4.60 -7.44 -23.63
CA ILE A 14 -4.92 -8.77 -23.11
C ILE A 14 -5.40 -9.68 -24.24
N LEU A 15 -6.25 -9.16 -25.13
CA LEU A 15 -6.76 -9.91 -26.28
C LEU A 15 -5.64 -10.24 -27.29
N LEU A 16 -4.71 -9.31 -27.51
CA LEU A 16 -3.54 -9.51 -28.37
C LEU A 16 -2.58 -10.55 -27.78
N LEU A 17 -2.31 -10.49 -26.47
CA LEU A 17 -1.49 -11.48 -25.76
C LEU A 17 -2.13 -12.87 -25.78
N ALA A 18 -3.45 -12.95 -25.59
CA ALA A 18 -4.19 -14.21 -25.67
C ALA A 18 -4.18 -14.79 -27.09
N ALA A 19 -4.32 -13.94 -28.12
CA ALA A 19 -4.24 -14.36 -29.52
C ALA A 19 -2.83 -14.86 -29.90
N CYS A 20 -1.78 -14.16 -29.46
CA CYS A 20 -0.40 -14.59 -29.65
C CYS A 20 -0.09 -15.89 -28.90
N GLY A 21 -0.58 -16.03 -27.66
CA GLY A 21 -0.44 -17.26 -26.88
C GLY A 21 -1.19 -18.45 -27.49
N GLY A 22 -2.38 -18.22 -28.05
CA GLY A 22 -3.16 -19.23 -28.78
C GLY A 22 -2.46 -19.69 -30.06
N LEU A 23 -1.92 -18.75 -30.84
CA LEU A 23 -1.11 -19.07 -32.03
C LEU A 23 0.18 -19.82 -31.67
N PHE A 24 0.82 -19.48 -30.55
CA PHE A 24 2.00 -20.18 -30.05
C PHE A 24 1.68 -21.60 -29.58
N ALA A 25 0.57 -21.78 -28.85
CA ALA A 25 0.08 -23.09 -28.43
C ALA A 25 -0.32 -23.97 -29.61
N LEU A 26 -0.95 -23.39 -30.64
CA LEU A 26 -1.32 -24.10 -31.88
C LEU A 26 -0.10 -24.43 -32.76
N ALA A 27 0.94 -23.60 -32.75
CA ALA A 27 2.19 -23.88 -33.45
C ALA A 27 3.03 -24.98 -32.76
N TRP A 28 2.86 -25.17 -31.44
CA TRP A 28 3.62 -26.14 -30.65
C TRP A 28 2.86 -27.46 -30.38
N ASN A 29 1.53 -27.45 -30.41
CA ASN A 29 0.71 -28.64 -30.19
C ASN A 29 0.50 -29.42 -31.52
N GLN A 30 1.07 -30.62 -31.62
CA GLN A 30 1.11 -31.41 -32.85
C GLN A 30 -0.24 -32.02 -33.33
N ASP A 31 -1.39 -31.65 -32.75
CA ASP A 31 -2.66 -32.24 -33.14
C ASP A 31 -3.56 -31.32 -33.99
N LYS A 32 -3.44 -31.54 -35.31
CA LYS A 32 -4.42 -31.37 -36.41
C LYS A 32 -5.59 -30.35 -36.24
N LYS A 33 -5.43 -29.18 -36.87
CA LYS A 33 -6.31 -28.57 -37.93
C LYS A 33 -6.14 -27.03 -37.97
N LEU A 34 -5.14 -26.54 -38.70
CA LEU A 34 -5.11 -25.15 -39.16
C LEU A 34 -4.66 -25.11 -40.62
N ASP A 35 -5.61 -25.38 -41.52
CA ASP A 35 -5.41 -25.24 -42.95
C ASP A 35 -5.74 -23.79 -43.34
N ILE A 36 -4.74 -22.91 -43.25
CA ILE A 36 -4.84 -21.53 -43.76
C ILE A 36 -4.14 -21.50 -45.12
N GLN A 37 -4.93 -21.52 -46.20
CA GLN A 37 -4.44 -21.31 -47.56
C GLN A 37 -4.47 -19.81 -47.91
N VAL A 38 -3.31 -19.24 -48.24
CA VAL A 38 -3.24 -17.93 -48.89
C VAL A 38 -2.61 -18.10 -50.27
N ARG A 39 -3.48 -18.05 -51.30
CA ARG A 39 -3.21 -18.13 -52.75
C ARG A 39 -2.38 -19.33 -53.23
N SER A 40 -1.10 -19.41 -52.89
CA SER A 40 -0.18 -20.48 -53.31
C SER A 40 0.80 -20.92 -52.21
N PHE A 41 0.65 -20.42 -50.98
CA PHE A 41 1.54 -20.73 -49.87
C PHE A 41 0.80 -21.59 -48.82
N ASN A 42 1.28 -22.81 -48.62
CA ASN A 42 0.75 -23.71 -47.60
C ASN A 42 1.59 -23.56 -46.32
N LEU A 43 1.07 -22.79 -45.36
CA LEU A 43 1.75 -22.47 -44.11
C LEU A 43 2.04 -23.74 -43.28
N GLN A 44 1.14 -24.71 -43.33
CA GLN A 44 1.26 -25.98 -42.61
C GLN A 44 2.38 -26.85 -43.20
N ALA A 45 2.54 -26.87 -44.54
CA ALA A 45 3.63 -27.58 -45.19
C ALA A 45 5.01 -26.96 -44.89
N PHE A 46 5.09 -25.64 -44.76
CA PHE A 46 6.35 -24.93 -44.48
C PHE A 46 6.82 -25.09 -43.03
N ILE A 47 5.89 -25.09 -42.06
CA ILE A 47 6.19 -25.27 -40.63
C ILE A 47 6.59 -26.71 -40.29
N VAL A 48 6.17 -27.70 -41.10
CA VAL A 48 6.51 -29.11 -40.91
C VAL A 48 7.84 -29.48 -41.59
N SER A 49 8.36 -28.71 -42.55
CA SER A 49 9.48 -29.15 -43.39
C SER A 49 10.90 -28.89 -42.85
N SER A 50 11.12 -27.97 -41.90
CA SER A 50 12.40 -27.85 -41.18
C SER A 50 12.29 -27.06 -39.88
N ASP A 51 13.06 -27.43 -38.86
CA ASP A 51 13.12 -26.72 -37.57
C ASP A 51 13.57 -25.26 -37.73
N THR A 52 14.36 -24.96 -38.76
CA THR A 52 14.79 -23.60 -39.10
C THR A 52 13.61 -22.70 -39.46
N ALA A 53 12.59 -23.22 -40.16
CA ALA A 53 11.39 -22.45 -40.52
C ALA A 53 10.54 -22.08 -39.29
N ARG A 54 10.50 -22.97 -38.29
CA ARG A 54 9.80 -22.75 -37.01
C ARG A 54 10.45 -21.65 -36.19
N ILE A 55 11.78 -21.68 -36.11
CA ILE A 55 12.57 -20.67 -35.40
C ILE A 55 12.39 -19.31 -36.08
N VAL A 56 12.48 -19.23 -37.41
CA VAL A 56 12.29 -17.98 -38.15
C VAL A 56 10.88 -17.41 -37.93
N PHE A 57 9.84 -18.24 -37.97
CA PHE A 57 8.47 -17.79 -37.72
C PHE A 57 8.26 -17.28 -36.28
N ALA A 58 8.76 -18.01 -35.28
CA ALA A 58 8.68 -17.60 -33.88
C ALA A 58 9.39 -16.27 -33.62
N VAL A 59 10.57 -16.05 -34.24
CA VAL A 59 11.32 -14.80 -34.14
C VAL A 59 10.55 -13.64 -34.78
N ILE A 60 9.93 -13.83 -35.95
CA ILE A 60 9.14 -12.80 -36.63
C ILE A 60 7.92 -12.41 -35.78
N VAL A 61 7.18 -13.38 -35.25
CA VAL A 61 6.00 -13.12 -34.41
C VAL A 61 6.40 -12.42 -33.10
N GLY A 62 7.49 -12.86 -32.47
CA GLY A 62 8.05 -12.21 -31.29
C GLY A 62 8.48 -10.76 -31.54
N ALA A 63 9.11 -10.49 -32.69
CA ALA A 63 9.53 -9.15 -33.08
C ALA A 63 8.34 -8.19 -33.30
N VAL A 64 7.26 -8.67 -33.93
CA VAL A 64 6.04 -7.88 -34.13
C VAL A 64 5.35 -7.58 -32.79
N ALA A 65 5.29 -8.56 -31.87
CA ALA A 65 4.76 -8.36 -30.53
C ALA A 65 5.58 -7.35 -29.73
N LEU A 66 6.91 -7.41 -29.80
CA LEU A 66 7.82 -6.49 -29.13
C LEU A 66 7.70 -5.06 -29.67
N LEU A 67 7.58 -4.88 -30.99
CA LEU A 67 7.34 -3.58 -31.61
C LEU A 67 5.98 -2.99 -31.21
N GLY A 68 4.94 -3.82 -31.14
CA GLY A 68 3.64 -3.42 -30.62
C GLY A 68 3.72 -2.97 -29.16
N PHE A 69 4.43 -3.72 -28.31
CA PHE A 69 4.65 -3.39 -26.92
C PHE A 69 5.47 -2.11 -26.71
N LEU A 70 6.56 -1.93 -27.47
CA LEU A 70 7.40 -0.72 -27.43
C LEU A 70 6.64 0.53 -27.91
N SER A 71 5.79 0.40 -28.94
CA SER A 71 4.91 1.48 -29.39
C SER A 71 3.90 1.86 -28.31
N LEU A 72 3.38 0.87 -27.58
CA LEU A 72 2.47 1.09 -26.46
C LEU A 72 3.18 1.73 -25.25
N LEU A 73 4.40 1.28 -24.95
CA LEU A 73 5.26 1.85 -23.92
C LEU A 73 5.61 3.31 -24.24
N ALA A 74 5.91 3.61 -25.50
CA ALA A 74 6.15 4.96 -25.99
C ALA A 74 4.88 5.83 -25.94
N ALA A 75 3.69 5.27 -26.16
CA ALA A 75 2.42 5.99 -26.01
C ALA A 75 2.08 6.28 -24.53
N VAL A 76 2.41 5.37 -23.62
CA VAL A 76 2.27 5.56 -22.17
C VAL A 76 3.28 6.59 -21.68
N TRP A 77 4.53 6.55 -22.14
CA TRP A 77 5.56 7.54 -21.79
C TRP A 77 5.36 8.91 -22.46
N ARG A 78 4.73 8.98 -23.65
CA ARG A 78 4.27 10.26 -24.24
C ARG A 78 3.16 10.92 -23.43
N SER A 79 2.58 10.24 -22.44
CA SER A 79 1.69 10.85 -21.45
C SER A 79 2.48 11.53 -20.33
N GLY A 80 3.53 12.28 -20.67
CA GLY A 80 4.18 13.24 -19.78
C GLY A 80 3.25 14.44 -19.48
N PRO A 81 3.59 15.27 -18.47
CA PRO A 81 2.74 16.35 -17.98
C PRO A 81 2.36 17.29 -19.13
N ALA A 82 1.06 17.51 -19.31
CA ALA A 82 0.50 18.28 -20.41
C ALA A 82 1.14 19.68 -20.48
N ARG A 83 1.72 20.03 -21.64
CA ARG A 83 2.09 21.42 -21.95
C ARG A 83 0.82 22.27 -22.00
N SER A 84 0.86 23.44 -21.38
CA SER A 84 -0.18 24.49 -21.44
C SER A 84 -0.67 24.67 -22.88
N ARG A 85 -1.95 24.42 -23.14
CA ARG A 85 -2.57 24.57 -24.46
C ARG A 85 -3.93 25.24 -24.30
N GLY A 86 -4.18 26.25 -25.13
CA GLY A 86 -5.48 26.90 -25.23
C GLY A 86 -5.39 28.43 -25.17
N VAL A 87 -6.35 29.05 -25.85
CA VAL A 87 -6.62 30.49 -25.83
C VAL A 87 -8.07 30.66 -25.44
N LEU A 88 -8.34 31.59 -24.53
CA LEU A 88 -9.67 31.93 -24.03
C LEU A 88 -10.11 33.24 -24.69
N SER A 89 -11.13 33.18 -25.55
CA SER A 89 -11.71 34.38 -26.16
C SER A 89 -12.79 34.96 -25.25
N LEU A 90 -12.53 36.14 -24.69
CA LEU A 90 -13.42 36.90 -23.81
C LEU A 90 -14.16 37.96 -24.61
N ARG A 91 -15.46 38.12 -24.36
CA ARG A 91 -16.25 39.18 -24.99
C ARG A 91 -16.35 40.36 -24.02
N GLN A 92 -15.81 41.51 -24.42
CA GLN A 92 -15.87 42.75 -23.64
C GLN A 92 -17.24 43.41 -23.77
N GLU A 93 -17.58 44.28 -22.81
CA GLU A 93 -18.85 45.02 -22.77
C GLU A 93 -19.04 45.93 -24.01
N ASP A 94 -17.94 46.42 -24.58
CA ASP A 94 -17.93 47.23 -25.81
C ASP A 94 -18.12 46.41 -27.10
N GLY A 95 -18.35 45.10 -26.99
CA GLY A 95 -18.56 44.17 -28.12
C GLY A 95 -17.27 43.63 -28.76
N GLY A 96 -16.09 44.07 -28.30
CA GLY A 96 -14.79 43.51 -28.70
C GLY A 96 -14.56 42.10 -28.16
N THR A 97 -13.68 41.33 -28.82
CA THR A 97 -13.24 40.02 -28.33
C THR A 97 -11.75 40.07 -27.99
N VAL A 98 -11.39 39.74 -26.75
CA VAL A 98 -9.99 39.70 -26.26
C VAL A 98 -9.58 38.26 -26.05
N GLU A 99 -8.48 37.86 -26.67
CA GLU A 99 -7.91 36.52 -26.51
C GLU A 99 -6.88 36.50 -25.38
N VAL A 100 -7.17 35.72 -24.32
CA VAL A 100 -6.26 35.49 -23.20
C VAL A 100 -5.62 34.13 -23.36
N SER A 101 -4.29 34.09 -23.49
CA SER A 101 -3.56 32.83 -23.58
C SER A 101 -3.55 32.09 -22.23
N ALA A 102 -3.44 30.76 -22.25
CA ALA A 102 -3.26 29.98 -21.04
C ALA A 102 -2.04 30.44 -20.22
N GLN A 103 -0.95 30.89 -20.88
CA GLN A 103 0.25 31.40 -20.21
C GLN A 103 0.01 32.72 -19.48
N THR A 104 -0.80 33.60 -20.07
CA THR A 104 -1.22 34.86 -19.44
C THR A 104 -2.06 34.56 -18.19
N LEU A 105 -2.96 33.57 -18.28
CA LEU A 105 -3.77 33.17 -17.13
C LEU A 105 -2.95 32.53 -16.01
N GLU A 106 -1.95 31.71 -16.36
CA GLU A 106 -0.99 31.15 -15.40
C GLU A 106 -0.18 32.24 -14.69
N ALA A 107 0.25 33.28 -15.41
CA ALA A 107 0.98 34.41 -14.83
C ALA A 107 0.10 35.20 -13.85
N LEU A 108 -1.15 35.51 -14.22
CA LEU A 108 -2.10 36.21 -13.34
C LEU A 108 -2.43 35.40 -12.08
N LEU A 109 -2.71 34.10 -12.24
CA LEU A 109 -2.97 33.22 -11.09
C LEU A 109 -1.75 33.08 -10.19
N ARG A 110 -0.54 33.03 -10.78
CA ARG A 110 0.70 32.93 -10.01
C ARG A 110 0.91 34.14 -9.14
N ASP A 111 0.71 35.34 -9.70
CA ASP A 111 0.88 36.60 -8.99
C ASP A 111 -0.13 36.71 -7.84
N ALA A 112 -1.42 36.41 -8.10
CA ALA A 112 -2.46 36.44 -7.08
C ALA A 112 -2.24 35.41 -5.96
N LEU A 113 -1.76 34.21 -6.28
CA LEU A 113 -1.48 33.17 -5.28
C LEU A 113 -0.22 33.48 -4.47
N GLN A 114 0.79 34.11 -5.07
CA GLN A 114 2.01 34.51 -4.37
C GLN A 114 1.82 35.77 -3.51
N ALA A 115 0.75 36.53 -3.72
CA ALA A 115 0.37 37.64 -2.85
C ALA A 115 -0.24 37.19 -1.50
N LEU A 116 -0.62 35.92 -1.36
CA LEU A 116 -1.13 35.38 -0.11
C LEU A 116 0.03 35.12 0.88
N PRO A 117 0.02 35.71 2.09
CA PRO A 117 1.14 35.58 3.04
C PRO A 117 1.39 34.15 3.51
N GLU A 118 0.37 33.28 3.44
CA GLU A 118 0.45 31.87 3.81
C GLU A 118 1.13 30.98 2.76
N ILE A 119 1.33 31.50 1.54
CA ILE A 119 1.85 30.75 0.39
C ILE A 119 3.27 31.21 0.08
N ARG A 120 4.24 30.30 0.27
CA ARG A 120 5.65 30.55 -0.02
C ARG A 120 5.96 30.48 -1.52
N ARG A 121 5.31 29.54 -2.21
CA ARG A 121 5.48 29.33 -3.66
C ARG A 121 4.22 28.73 -4.25
N ALA A 122 3.79 29.22 -5.41
CA ALA A 122 2.71 28.63 -6.18
C ALA A 122 3.10 28.50 -7.66
N GLU A 123 2.84 27.34 -8.24
CA GLU A 123 3.01 27.04 -9.66
C GLU A 123 1.68 26.62 -10.28
N PRO A 124 0.83 27.57 -10.68
CA PRO A 124 -0.41 27.28 -11.38
C PRO A 124 -0.15 26.87 -12.84
N ARG A 125 -0.94 25.92 -13.31
CA ARG A 125 -1.00 25.46 -14.70
C ARG A 125 -2.44 25.44 -15.17
N VAL A 126 -2.68 25.90 -16.39
CA VAL A 126 -4.02 26.09 -16.93
C VAL A 126 -4.18 25.37 -18.27
N ASP A 127 -5.28 24.62 -18.40
CA ASP A 127 -5.76 24.05 -19.67
C ASP A 127 -7.13 24.67 -19.98
N VAL A 128 -7.28 25.25 -21.17
CA VAL A 128 -8.53 25.90 -21.61
C VAL A 128 -9.18 25.02 -22.66
N ARG A 129 -10.38 24.50 -22.37
CA ARG A 129 -11.13 23.63 -23.29
C ARG A 129 -12.60 24.02 -23.35
N ALA A 130 -13.08 24.35 -24.55
CA ALA A 130 -14.50 24.58 -24.84
C ALA A 130 -15.20 25.53 -23.85
N GLY A 131 -14.54 26.62 -23.46
CA GLY A 131 -15.07 27.62 -22.53
C GLY A 131 -14.98 27.24 -21.03
N ALA A 132 -14.41 26.08 -20.70
CA ALA A 132 -14.06 25.70 -19.32
C ALA A 132 -12.56 25.85 -19.09
N VAL A 133 -12.20 26.32 -17.89
CA VAL A 133 -10.83 26.49 -17.42
C VAL A 133 -10.54 25.40 -16.39
N ASP A 134 -9.63 24.48 -16.71
CA ASP A 134 -9.10 23.49 -15.78
C ASP A 134 -7.78 24.03 -15.19
N CYS A 135 -7.70 24.14 -13.87
CA CYS A 135 -6.52 24.68 -13.18
C CYS A 135 -5.89 23.61 -12.26
N HIS A 136 -4.58 23.44 -12.37
CA HIS A 136 -3.77 22.62 -11.48
C HIS A 136 -2.75 23.50 -10.76
N ILE A 137 -2.62 23.38 -9.45
CA ILE A 137 -1.76 24.24 -8.65
C ILE A 137 -0.87 23.38 -7.76
N ASP A 138 0.44 23.47 -7.96
CA ASP A 138 1.43 22.96 -7.02
C ASP A 138 1.85 24.12 -6.10
N ALA A 139 1.52 24.03 -4.80
CA ALA A 139 1.76 25.09 -3.83
C ALA A 139 2.62 24.61 -2.65
N THR A 140 3.54 25.47 -2.21
CA THR A 140 4.32 25.31 -0.97
C THR A 140 3.80 26.30 0.06
N ILE A 141 3.40 25.80 1.23
CA ILE A 141 2.78 26.61 2.30
C ILE A 141 3.69 26.65 3.54
N GLU A 142 3.49 27.67 4.36
CA GLU A 142 4.19 27.79 5.64
C GLU A 142 3.73 26.71 6.64
N GLY A 143 4.66 26.19 7.44
CA GLY A 143 4.39 25.07 8.37
C GLY A 143 3.35 25.35 9.47
N SER A 144 3.03 26.61 9.73
CA SER A 144 2.02 27.06 10.70
C SER A 144 0.58 27.00 10.15
N VAL A 145 0.41 26.88 8.84
CA VAL A 145 -0.89 27.00 8.17
C VAL A 145 -1.45 25.61 7.86
N SER A 146 -2.71 25.37 8.26
CA SER A 146 -3.35 24.10 7.94
C SER A 146 -3.61 23.95 6.42
N ILE A 147 -3.43 22.74 5.89
CA ILE A 147 -3.78 22.39 4.50
C ILE A 147 -5.20 22.85 4.14
N ALA A 148 -6.18 22.71 5.03
CA ALA A 148 -7.57 23.09 4.78
C ALA A 148 -7.73 24.61 4.63
N ALA A 149 -7.07 25.40 5.48
CA ALA A 149 -7.09 26.87 5.38
C ALA A 149 -6.40 27.34 4.09
N ALA A 150 -5.21 26.80 3.78
CA ALA A 150 -4.50 27.12 2.55
C ALA A 150 -5.28 26.72 1.29
N THR A 151 -5.91 25.54 1.28
CA THR A 151 -6.76 25.09 0.17
C THR A 151 -7.92 26.06 -0.06
N LYS A 152 -8.57 26.51 1.02
CA LYS A 152 -9.68 27.46 0.93
C LYS A 152 -9.22 28.80 0.36
N LEU A 153 -8.14 29.37 0.90
CA LEU A 153 -7.57 30.64 0.43
C LEU A 153 -7.19 30.59 -1.05
N MET A 154 -6.58 29.51 -1.51
CA MET A 154 -6.22 29.33 -2.92
C MET A 154 -7.44 29.21 -3.83
N VAL A 155 -8.47 28.48 -3.42
CA VAL A 155 -9.72 28.37 -4.19
C VAL A 155 -10.40 29.72 -4.29
N ASP A 156 -10.48 30.47 -3.18
CA ASP A 156 -11.08 31.80 -3.13
C ASP A 156 -10.30 32.78 -4.02
N ALA A 157 -8.97 32.77 -3.98
CA ALA A 157 -8.12 33.60 -4.83
C ALA A 157 -8.25 33.25 -6.33
N VAL A 158 -8.28 31.96 -6.69
CA VAL A 158 -8.48 31.51 -8.07
C VAL A 158 -9.86 31.95 -8.59
N HIS A 159 -10.90 31.82 -7.75
CA HIS A 159 -12.24 32.27 -8.10
C HIS A 159 -12.32 33.79 -8.25
N ALA A 160 -11.66 34.56 -7.37
CA ALA A 160 -11.60 36.02 -7.48
C ALA A 160 -10.95 36.45 -8.80
N VAL A 161 -9.78 35.91 -9.14
CA VAL A 161 -9.08 36.21 -10.41
C VAL A 161 -9.95 35.85 -11.62
N LEU A 162 -10.52 34.64 -11.65
CA LEU A 162 -11.30 34.18 -12.81
C LEU A 162 -12.64 34.90 -12.96
N ARG A 163 -13.25 35.35 -11.86
CA ARG A 163 -14.53 36.07 -11.88
C ARG A 163 -14.34 37.56 -12.16
N GLU A 164 -13.40 38.21 -11.48
CA GLU A 164 -13.23 39.67 -11.51
C GLU A 164 -12.40 40.14 -12.71
N GLN A 165 -11.38 39.38 -13.14
CA GLN A 165 -10.47 39.81 -14.20
C GLN A 165 -10.79 39.17 -15.56
N VAL A 166 -11.49 38.04 -15.58
CA VAL A 166 -11.68 37.20 -16.78
C VAL A 166 -13.17 37.02 -17.13
N GLY A 167 -14.10 37.29 -16.21
CA GLY A 167 -15.54 37.20 -16.46
C GLY A 167 -16.08 35.78 -16.69
N VAL A 168 -15.34 34.75 -16.31
CA VAL A 168 -15.71 33.34 -16.53
C VAL A 168 -16.54 32.83 -15.36
N THR A 169 -17.80 32.47 -15.62
CA THR A 169 -18.73 31.95 -14.60
C THR A 169 -18.68 30.44 -14.41
N ASN A 170 -18.06 29.70 -15.35
CA ASN A 170 -17.98 28.24 -15.29
C ASN A 170 -16.56 27.76 -14.97
N VAL A 171 -16.15 27.98 -13.71
CA VAL A 171 -14.86 27.55 -13.18
C VAL A 171 -15.00 26.16 -12.57
N ARG A 172 -14.24 25.19 -13.08
CA ARG A 172 -14.13 23.87 -12.43
C ARG A 172 -13.25 23.98 -11.20
N ARG A 173 -13.56 23.19 -10.16
CA ARG A 173 -12.74 23.19 -8.92
C ARG A 173 -11.27 22.92 -9.25
N PRO A 174 -10.34 23.79 -8.84
CA PRO A 174 -8.92 23.62 -9.13
C PRO A 174 -8.38 22.38 -8.41
N ALA A 175 -7.52 21.63 -9.09
CA ALA A 175 -6.82 20.50 -8.49
C ALA A 175 -5.55 21.02 -7.81
N ILE A 176 -5.52 21.06 -6.47
CA ILE A 176 -4.43 21.66 -5.70
C ILE A 176 -3.61 20.56 -5.02
N ARG A 177 -2.29 20.61 -5.20
CA ARG A 177 -1.31 19.80 -4.48
C ARG A 177 -0.49 20.70 -3.56
N ILE A 178 -0.37 20.30 -2.30
CA ILE A 178 0.24 21.13 -1.24
C ILE A 178 1.43 20.39 -0.64
N THR A 179 2.54 21.11 -0.50
CA THR A 179 3.77 20.69 0.19
C THR A 179 4.09 21.72 1.28
N TYR A 180 4.68 21.29 2.40
CA TYR A 180 5.14 22.22 3.44
C TYR A 180 6.58 22.67 3.17
N ASP A 181 6.92 23.90 3.55
CA ASP A 181 8.31 24.38 3.53
C ASP A 181 9.09 23.78 4.71
N GLU A 182 9.80 22.68 4.46
CA GLU A 182 10.50 21.89 5.48
C GLU A 182 11.78 22.56 6.05
N LEU A 183 12.19 23.73 5.56
CA LEU A 183 13.47 24.37 5.95
C LEU A 183 13.38 25.34 7.14
N ALA A 184 12.20 25.73 7.61
CA ALA A 184 12.05 26.73 8.68
C ALA A 184 11.68 26.16 10.07
N ALA A 185 11.21 24.90 10.16
CA ALA A 185 10.66 24.33 11.38
C ALA A 185 11.61 23.31 12.04
N ARG A 186 12.85 23.72 12.33
CA ARG A 186 13.69 22.99 13.29
C ARG A 186 13.45 23.63 14.67
N PRO A 187 12.64 23.05 15.57
CA PRO A 187 12.54 23.58 16.91
C PRO A 187 13.91 23.40 17.60
N ALA A 188 14.59 24.51 17.87
CA ALA A 188 15.75 24.55 18.74
C ALA A 188 15.27 24.21 20.16
N GLY A 189 15.28 22.94 20.55
CA GLY A 189 14.85 22.56 21.89
C GLY A 189 14.64 21.08 22.18
N PHE A 190 14.67 20.17 21.19
CA PHE A 190 14.56 18.74 21.47
C PHE A 190 15.94 18.09 21.60
N ALA A 191 16.62 18.32 22.73
CA ALA A 191 17.62 17.36 23.18
C ALA A 191 16.86 16.10 23.63
N PRO A 192 17.11 14.91 23.04
CA PRO A 192 16.43 13.70 23.48
C PRO A 192 16.81 13.44 24.94
N GLN A 193 15.86 13.60 25.85
CA GLN A 193 16.00 13.04 27.19
C GLN A 193 16.06 11.53 27.02
N ARG A 194 17.25 10.94 27.17
CA ARG A 194 17.40 9.50 27.26
C ARG A 194 16.55 9.05 28.46
N PRO A 195 15.53 8.20 28.29
CA PRO A 195 14.92 7.55 29.44
C PRO A 195 16.03 6.76 30.15
N ALA A 196 16.14 6.97 31.47
CA ALA A 196 17.10 6.24 32.30
C ALA A 196 16.69 4.77 32.33
N TYR A 197 17.40 3.93 31.57
CA TYR A 197 17.31 2.49 31.72
C TYR A 197 17.80 2.12 33.14
N PRO A 198 17.11 1.23 33.88
CA PRO A 198 17.72 0.61 35.03
C PRO A 198 18.97 -0.16 34.58
N PRO A 199 20.08 -0.12 35.34
CA PRO A 199 21.30 -0.80 34.93
C PRO A 199 21.02 -2.30 34.76
N ALA A 200 21.38 -2.83 33.59
CA ALA A 200 21.29 -4.25 33.30
C ALA A 200 22.04 -5.05 34.37
N SER A 201 21.40 -6.08 34.93
CA SER A 201 22.05 -7.03 35.83
C SER A 201 23.29 -7.61 35.13
N PRO A 202 24.47 -7.60 35.77
CA PRO A 202 25.67 -8.16 35.15
C PRO A 202 25.49 -9.67 34.93
N PRO A 203 26.00 -10.22 33.82
CA PRO A 203 25.95 -11.67 33.59
C PRO A 203 26.74 -12.41 34.69
N PRO A 204 26.30 -13.62 35.10
CA PRO A 204 27.07 -14.42 36.05
C PRO A 204 28.44 -14.72 35.45
N GLY A 205 29.50 -14.38 36.20
CA GLY A 205 30.88 -14.58 35.77
C GLY A 205 31.23 -16.06 35.58
N PRO A 206 32.24 -16.38 34.75
CA PRO A 206 32.64 -17.75 34.51
C PRO A 206 33.17 -18.41 35.79
N ALA A 207 32.67 -19.61 36.07
CA ALA A 207 33.13 -20.43 37.19
C ALA A 207 34.64 -20.70 37.09
N ALA A 208 35.31 -20.63 38.24
CA ALA A 208 36.75 -20.84 38.37
C ALA A 208 37.17 -22.23 37.86
N PRO A 209 38.30 -22.36 37.14
CA PRO A 209 38.83 -23.65 36.73
C PRO A 209 39.42 -24.41 37.93
N PRO A 210 39.31 -25.76 37.98
CA PRO A 210 39.96 -26.56 39.01
C PRO A 210 41.50 -26.60 38.84
N ALA A 211 42.18 -26.80 39.97
CA ALA A 211 43.63 -26.77 40.18
C ALA A 211 44.44 -27.82 39.34
N PRO A 212 45.75 -27.61 39.12
CA PRO A 212 46.53 -28.37 38.14
C PRO A 212 47.04 -29.70 38.70
N SER A 213 46.75 -30.80 38.02
CA SER A 213 47.40 -32.10 38.22
C SER A 213 48.55 -32.29 37.21
N SER A 214 49.77 -32.34 37.76
CA SER A 214 51.01 -32.96 37.27
C SER A 214 51.12 -33.42 35.81
N ARG A 215 52.07 -32.80 35.10
CA ARG A 215 52.61 -33.18 33.77
C ARG A 215 53.65 -34.31 33.88
N PRO A 216 53.71 -35.26 32.93
CA PRO A 216 54.97 -35.90 32.51
C PRO A 216 55.39 -35.42 31.11
N PRO A 217 56.65 -35.66 30.68
CA PRO A 217 57.34 -34.79 29.75
C PRO A 217 57.10 -35.11 28.27
N ALA A 218 57.23 -34.02 27.51
CA ALA A 218 57.49 -33.87 26.09
C ALA A 218 57.84 -35.13 25.28
N ALA A 219 57.01 -35.41 24.28
CA ALA A 219 57.47 -35.92 22.99
C ALA A 219 57.10 -34.89 21.92
N SER A 220 58.14 -34.48 21.21
CA SER A 220 58.18 -33.49 20.14
C SER A 220 57.45 -33.96 18.88
N THR A 221 56.50 -33.17 18.38
CA THR A 221 56.20 -33.06 16.94
C THR A 221 55.78 -31.62 16.59
N SER A 222 56.38 -31.14 15.51
CA SER A 222 56.33 -29.79 14.93
C SER A 222 54.92 -29.32 14.51
N PRO A 223 54.71 -28.00 14.26
CA PRO A 223 53.39 -27.40 14.16
C PRO A 223 52.81 -27.60 12.76
N SER A 224 51.71 -28.35 12.66
CA SER A 224 50.85 -28.30 11.48
C SER A 224 49.83 -27.18 11.66
N SER A 225 50.01 -26.15 10.84
CA SER A 225 49.08 -25.06 10.50
C SER A 225 47.61 -25.30 10.89
N LEU A 226 47.11 -24.48 11.83
CA LEU A 226 45.70 -24.25 12.08
C LEU A 226 45.06 -23.62 10.85
N HIS A 227 44.51 -24.47 9.98
CA HIS A 227 43.48 -24.06 9.02
C HIS A 227 42.14 -24.13 9.76
N LEU A 228 41.67 -22.99 10.30
CA LEU A 228 40.28 -22.88 10.75
C LEU A 228 39.41 -22.67 9.51
N GLU A 229 38.84 -23.76 9.01
CA GLU A 229 37.72 -23.72 8.07
C GLU A 229 36.49 -23.09 8.76
N PRO A 230 35.87 -22.02 8.22
CA PRO A 230 34.72 -21.33 8.83
C PRO A 230 33.39 -22.12 8.81
N GLY A 231 33.40 -23.44 8.59
CA GLY A 231 32.23 -24.18 8.13
C GLY A 231 31.46 -25.03 9.15
N THR A 232 32.03 -25.39 10.31
CA THR A 232 31.53 -26.58 11.03
C THR A 232 30.65 -26.29 12.26
N MET A 233 30.49 -25.02 12.69
CA MET A 233 29.66 -24.70 13.88
C MET A 233 28.21 -24.32 13.60
N ALA A 234 27.87 -23.89 12.37
CA ALA A 234 26.49 -23.51 12.02
C ALA A 234 25.57 -24.73 11.83
N ASP A 235 26.13 -25.84 11.34
CA ASP A 235 25.37 -27.01 10.88
C ASP A 235 24.79 -27.86 12.04
N GLN A 236 25.34 -27.74 13.25
CA GLN A 236 24.92 -28.55 14.41
C GLN A 236 23.75 -27.96 15.22
N ARG A 237 23.39 -26.68 15.04
CA ARG A 237 22.23 -26.08 15.73
C ARG A 237 20.89 -26.45 15.08
N ALA A 238 20.90 -26.84 13.80
CA ALA A 238 19.69 -27.10 13.02
C ALA A 238 18.94 -28.39 13.38
N SER A 239 19.45 -29.23 14.29
CA SER A 239 18.94 -30.57 14.56
C SER A 239 18.43 -30.83 15.99
N ARG A 240 18.51 -29.85 16.90
CA ARG A 240 17.97 -29.99 18.27
C ARG A 240 16.75 -29.08 18.47
N PRO A 241 15.64 -29.58 19.07
CA PRO A 241 14.53 -28.72 19.47
C PRO A 241 15.02 -27.66 20.48
N PRO A 242 14.54 -26.42 20.39
CA PRO A 242 15.02 -25.31 21.21
C PRO A 242 14.75 -25.58 22.70
N ALA A 243 15.64 -25.08 23.56
CA ALA A 243 15.36 -25.06 24.98
C ALA A 243 14.15 -24.15 25.28
N ALA A 244 13.47 -24.38 26.41
CA ALA A 244 12.24 -23.65 26.74
C ALA A 244 12.39 -22.12 26.74
N HIS A 245 13.56 -21.61 27.14
CA HIS A 245 13.86 -20.18 27.16
C HIS A 245 14.24 -19.62 25.77
N GLU A 246 14.68 -20.47 24.83
CA GLU A 246 15.06 -20.09 23.48
C GLU A 246 13.86 -20.08 22.53
N LEU A 247 12.81 -20.82 22.87
CA LEU A 247 11.64 -20.98 22.00
C LEU A 247 10.99 -19.64 21.61
N PRO A 248 10.80 -18.63 22.49
CA PRO A 248 10.31 -17.32 22.08
C PRO A 248 11.18 -16.66 21.00
N TRP A 249 12.51 -16.75 21.10
CA TRP A 249 13.44 -16.15 20.13
C TRP A 249 13.43 -16.88 18.78
N VAL A 250 13.27 -18.21 18.80
CA VAL A 250 13.10 -19.00 17.57
C VAL A 250 11.81 -18.61 16.86
N LEU A 251 10.70 -18.48 17.60
CA LEU A 251 9.43 -18.05 17.02
C LEU A 251 9.47 -16.61 16.53
N GLU A 252 10.14 -15.71 17.25
CA GLU A 252 10.41 -14.33 16.82
C GLU A 252 11.14 -14.29 15.47
N ALA A 253 12.22 -15.07 15.32
CA ALA A 253 12.97 -15.15 14.07
C ALA A 253 12.12 -15.71 12.92
N LEU A 254 11.33 -16.76 13.17
CA LEU A 254 10.43 -17.33 12.17
C LEU A 254 9.37 -16.32 11.71
N LEU A 255 8.77 -15.57 12.65
CA LEU A 255 7.77 -14.57 12.34
C LEU A 255 8.35 -13.33 11.65
N PHE A 256 9.60 -12.97 11.94
CA PHE A 256 10.28 -11.85 11.30
C PHE A 256 10.58 -12.11 9.82
N VAL A 257 10.90 -13.36 9.47
CA VAL A 257 11.19 -13.79 8.09
C VAL A 257 9.91 -14.11 7.30
N ALA A 258 8.79 -14.32 7.98
CA ALA A 258 7.54 -14.66 7.33
C ALA A 258 6.92 -13.45 6.61
N ASP A 259 6.74 -13.57 5.29
CA ASP A 259 6.03 -12.55 4.48
C ASP A 259 4.51 -12.53 4.72
N GLU A 260 3.97 -13.60 5.29
CA GLU A 260 2.54 -13.78 5.54
C GLU A 260 2.26 -14.31 6.95
N PRO A 261 1.06 -14.07 7.50
CA PRO A 261 0.64 -14.60 8.80
C PRO A 261 0.70 -16.14 8.87
N GLN A 262 1.40 -16.65 9.88
CA GLN A 262 1.71 -18.07 10.01
C GLN A 262 0.76 -18.80 10.96
N PRO A 263 0.17 -19.94 10.57
CA PRO A 263 -0.66 -20.71 11.48
C PRO A 263 0.16 -21.36 12.61
N LEU A 264 -0.44 -21.51 13.79
CA LEU A 264 0.21 -22.09 14.99
C LEU A 264 0.92 -23.42 14.69
N GLY A 265 0.26 -24.32 13.96
CA GLY A 265 0.81 -25.63 13.61
C GLY A 265 2.00 -25.56 12.64
N ALA A 266 2.13 -24.52 11.81
CA ALA A 266 3.32 -24.33 10.99
C ALA A 266 4.51 -23.88 11.84
N LEU A 267 4.29 -22.92 12.74
CA LEU A 267 5.31 -22.43 13.68
C LEU A 267 5.80 -23.54 14.61
N ALA A 268 4.88 -24.33 15.18
CA ALA A 268 5.21 -25.45 16.04
C ALA A 268 6.03 -26.54 15.32
N ARG A 269 5.66 -26.88 14.08
CA ARG A 269 6.41 -27.83 13.24
C ARG A 269 7.80 -27.32 12.89
N ALA A 270 7.92 -26.05 12.48
CA ALA A 270 9.20 -25.44 12.13
C ALA A 270 10.15 -25.39 13.34
N ALA A 271 9.63 -25.12 14.53
CA ALA A 271 10.41 -25.13 15.78
C ALA A 271 10.60 -26.53 16.39
N GLY A 272 9.99 -27.59 15.84
CA GLY A 272 10.10 -28.95 16.37
C GLY A 272 9.48 -29.14 17.76
N VAL A 273 8.43 -28.39 18.10
CA VAL A 273 7.77 -28.41 19.41
C VAL A 273 6.27 -28.70 19.30
N SER A 274 5.60 -28.96 20.43
CA SER A 274 4.14 -29.07 20.47
C SER A 274 3.47 -27.71 20.30
N GLU A 275 2.25 -27.70 19.75
CA GLU A 275 1.46 -26.46 19.61
C GLU A 275 1.19 -25.77 20.96
N ALA A 276 1.04 -26.55 22.04
CA ALA A 276 0.89 -26.01 23.38
C ALA A 276 2.15 -25.29 23.90
N ALA A 277 3.34 -25.79 23.54
CA ALA A 277 4.60 -25.11 23.86
C ALA A 277 4.76 -23.84 23.02
N ALA A 278 4.48 -23.90 21.72
CA ALA A 278 4.51 -22.75 20.83
C ALA A 278 3.55 -21.64 21.28
N ARG A 279 2.31 -21.99 21.64
CA ARG A 279 1.30 -21.03 22.14
C ARG A 279 1.76 -20.31 23.41
N ARG A 280 2.36 -21.03 24.36
CA ARG A 280 2.90 -20.41 25.59
C ARG A 280 4.05 -19.45 25.27
N ALA A 281 4.95 -19.84 24.36
CA ALA A 281 6.05 -18.98 23.94
C ALA A 281 5.57 -17.74 23.18
N LEU A 282 4.55 -17.86 22.33
CA LEU A 282 3.92 -16.71 21.64
C LEU A 282 3.25 -15.75 22.63
N ALA A 283 2.57 -16.27 23.66
CA ALA A 283 1.98 -15.43 24.70
C ALA A 283 3.06 -14.64 25.49
N GLN A 284 4.19 -15.29 25.78
CA GLN A 284 5.33 -14.61 26.39
C GLN A 284 5.91 -13.53 25.45
N LEU A 285 6.08 -13.87 24.17
CA LEU A 285 6.58 -12.95 23.16
C LEU A 285 5.66 -11.72 23.00
N ALA A 286 4.34 -11.92 23.01
CA ALA A 286 3.36 -10.83 23.00
C ALA A 286 3.53 -9.86 24.17
N ALA A 287 3.75 -10.40 25.38
CA ALA A 287 4.00 -9.59 26.58
C ALA A 287 5.31 -8.79 26.46
N ASP A 288 6.39 -9.44 25.98
CA ASP A 288 7.69 -8.81 25.79
C ASP A 288 7.66 -7.67 24.75
N TYR A 289 6.74 -7.75 23.79
CA TYR A 289 6.56 -6.75 22.73
C TYR A 289 5.65 -5.57 23.10
N GLN A 290 4.91 -5.59 24.21
CA GLN A 290 3.96 -4.51 24.51
C GLN A 290 4.61 -3.11 24.61
N ALA A 291 5.85 -3.03 25.09
CA ALA A 291 6.57 -1.75 25.25
C ALA A 291 7.59 -1.49 24.12
N ARG A 292 7.56 -2.25 23.02
CA ARG A 292 8.55 -2.17 21.93
C ARG A 292 7.98 -1.52 20.66
N GLY A 293 8.81 -1.37 19.63
CA GLY A 293 8.42 -0.87 18.31
C GLY A 293 7.73 -1.89 17.41
N LEU A 294 7.64 -3.15 17.83
CA LEU A 294 6.94 -4.22 17.14
C LEU A 294 5.81 -4.77 18.03
N ARG A 295 4.80 -5.37 17.41
CA ARG A 295 3.69 -6.07 18.07
C ARG A 295 3.53 -7.47 17.48
N LEU A 296 3.21 -8.44 18.32
CA LEU A 296 2.73 -9.73 17.86
C LEU A 296 1.23 -9.61 17.57
N ILE A 297 0.81 -9.92 16.35
CA ILE A 297 -0.58 -9.83 15.90
C ILE A 297 -1.15 -11.24 15.78
N GLU A 298 -2.35 -11.48 16.32
CA GLU A 298 -3.03 -12.76 16.31
C GLU A 298 -4.40 -12.67 15.59
N ASP A 299 -4.52 -13.33 14.44
CA ASP A 299 -5.81 -13.49 13.75
C ASP A 299 -6.25 -14.95 13.79
N GLY A 300 -7.18 -15.25 14.70
CA GLY A 300 -7.71 -16.59 14.91
C GLY A 300 -6.66 -17.57 15.43
N GLN A 301 -5.98 -18.29 14.53
CA GLN A 301 -4.85 -19.18 14.84
C GLN A 301 -3.59 -18.86 14.02
N LYS A 302 -3.53 -17.66 13.42
CA LYS A 302 -2.38 -17.17 12.66
C LYS A 302 -1.70 -16.04 13.41
N TYR A 303 -0.38 -15.98 13.29
CA TYR A 303 0.48 -15.03 13.99
C TYR A 303 1.41 -14.31 13.00
N GLN A 304 1.65 -13.02 13.24
CA GLN A 304 2.59 -12.21 12.45
C GLN A 304 3.22 -11.12 13.34
N LEU A 305 4.41 -10.65 12.98
CA LEU A 305 4.97 -9.42 13.56
C LEU A 305 4.55 -8.21 12.74
N GLY A 306 4.05 -7.18 13.41
CA GLY A 306 3.72 -5.88 12.82
C GLY A 306 4.45 -4.74 13.51
N ALA A 307 4.49 -3.57 12.86
CA ALA A 307 4.95 -2.35 13.50
C ALA A 307 3.95 -1.90 14.59
N ALA A 308 4.48 -1.39 15.70
CA ALA A 308 3.66 -0.85 16.76
C ALA A 308 3.03 0.50 16.31
N PRO A 309 1.72 0.70 16.58
CA PRO A 309 0.92 1.78 15.99
C PRO A 309 1.39 3.16 16.43
N GLU A 310 1.98 3.26 17.63
CA GLU A 310 2.48 4.51 18.21
C GLU A 310 3.63 5.11 17.38
N TYR A 311 4.30 4.28 16.57
CA TYR A 311 5.41 4.69 15.72
C TYR A 311 5.02 4.89 14.25
N ALA A 312 3.73 4.77 13.91
CA ALA A 312 3.24 4.98 12.55
C ALA A 312 3.70 6.31 11.91
N PRO A 313 3.74 7.47 12.61
CA PRO A 313 4.19 8.73 12.00
C PRO A 313 5.64 8.69 11.49
N TYR A 314 6.53 7.99 12.21
CA TYR A 314 7.93 7.84 11.82
C TYR A 314 8.08 6.93 10.59
N ILE A 315 7.28 5.87 10.53
CA ILE A 315 7.25 4.92 9.41
C ILE A 315 6.71 5.60 8.15
N GLU A 316 5.65 6.42 8.28
CA GLU A 316 5.09 7.21 7.17
C GLU A 316 6.11 8.19 6.59
N GLN A 317 6.87 8.87 7.46
CA GLN A 317 7.94 9.77 7.05
C GLN A 317 9.05 9.04 6.29
N LEU A 318 9.45 7.85 6.76
CA LEU A 318 10.46 7.02 6.09
C LEU A 318 9.99 6.53 4.71
N LEU A 319 8.73 6.12 4.61
CA LEU A 319 8.15 5.56 3.38
C LEU A 319 7.76 6.64 2.35
N GLY A 320 8.00 7.93 2.64
CA GLY A 320 7.65 9.03 1.74
C GLY A 320 6.16 9.12 1.46
N GLY A 321 5.33 8.67 2.41
CA GLY A 321 3.89 8.56 2.26
C GLY A 321 3.24 9.92 2.12
N GLY A 322 2.94 10.32 0.88
CA GLY A 322 1.91 11.33 0.64
C GLY A 322 0.62 10.91 1.36
N PRO A 323 -0.24 11.85 1.79
CA PRO A 323 -1.34 11.57 2.69
C PRO A 323 -2.16 10.40 2.16
N GLY A 324 -1.97 9.22 2.78
CA GLY A 324 -2.79 8.06 2.49
C GLY A 324 -4.23 8.52 2.67
N GLN A 325 -5.06 8.39 1.63
CA GLN A 325 -6.41 8.95 1.64
C GLN A 325 -7.11 8.54 2.94
N ARG A 326 -7.20 9.44 3.91
CA ARG A 326 -7.81 9.15 5.20
C ARG A 326 -9.21 8.58 4.94
N LEU A 327 -9.59 7.57 5.72
CA LEU A 327 -10.96 7.09 5.67
C LEU A 327 -11.87 8.27 6.03
N SER A 328 -12.93 8.47 5.24
CA SER A 328 -13.94 9.46 5.60
C SER A 328 -14.61 9.03 6.91
N ARG A 329 -15.23 9.97 7.61
CA ARG A 329 -15.99 9.69 8.84
C ARG A 329 -16.99 8.54 8.64
N ALA A 330 -17.76 8.57 7.55
CA ALA A 330 -18.72 7.51 7.22
C ALA A 330 -18.06 6.14 6.98
N ALA A 331 -16.85 6.10 6.41
CA ALA A 331 -16.10 4.86 6.25
C ALA A 331 -15.55 4.34 7.59
N LEU A 332 -15.13 5.24 8.49
CA LEU A 332 -14.72 4.87 9.85
C LEU A 332 -15.89 4.36 10.68
N GLU A 333 -17.07 4.98 10.59
CA GLU A 333 -18.30 4.50 11.25
C GLU A 333 -18.67 3.09 10.76
N THR A 334 -18.61 2.87 9.44
CA THR A 334 -18.86 1.55 8.84
C THR A 334 -17.84 0.51 9.33
N LEU A 335 -16.55 0.87 9.35
CA LEU A 335 -15.48 -0.01 9.84
C LEU A 335 -15.67 -0.34 11.33
N THR A 336 -16.06 0.64 12.13
CA THR A 336 -16.31 0.48 13.57
C THR A 336 -17.42 -0.53 13.80
N ILE A 337 -18.55 -0.40 13.10
CA ILE A 337 -19.66 -1.34 13.22
C ILE A 337 -19.21 -2.76 12.90
N ILE A 338 -18.45 -2.95 11.82
CA ILE A 338 -17.92 -4.27 11.45
C ILE A 338 -17.00 -4.81 12.55
N ALA A 339 -16.08 -3.99 13.07
CA ALA A 339 -15.12 -4.42 14.09
C ALA A 339 -15.79 -4.91 15.38
N TYR A 340 -16.87 -4.26 15.82
CA TYR A 340 -17.61 -4.62 17.04
C TYR A 340 -18.72 -5.66 16.84
N ARG A 341 -19.23 -5.86 15.62
CA ARG A 341 -20.36 -6.77 15.33
C ARG A 341 -20.00 -7.96 14.46
N GLN A 342 -18.74 -8.12 14.07
CA GLN A 342 -18.30 -9.25 13.26
C GLN A 342 -18.59 -10.61 13.93
N PRO A 343 -18.92 -11.65 13.13
CA PRO A 343 -19.22 -11.58 11.69
C PRO A 343 -20.60 -10.95 11.43
N CYS A 344 -20.68 -9.96 10.54
CA CYS A 344 -21.92 -9.23 10.26
C CYS A 344 -22.22 -9.11 8.76
N THR A 345 -23.49 -8.95 8.40
CA THR A 345 -23.94 -8.76 7.01
C THR A 345 -24.00 -7.27 6.65
N ARG A 346 -23.98 -7.00 5.34
CA ARG A 346 -24.20 -5.65 4.82
C ARG A 346 -25.51 -5.01 5.30
N ALA A 347 -26.58 -5.80 5.37
CA ALA A 347 -27.89 -5.32 5.81
C ALA A 347 -27.89 -4.93 7.30
N GLU A 348 -27.20 -5.69 8.15
CA GLU A 348 -27.04 -5.35 9.58
C GLU A 348 -26.23 -4.06 9.76
N ILE A 349 -25.18 -3.86 8.96
CA ILE A 349 -24.40 -2.63 8.98
C ILE A 349 -25.28 -1.43 8.61
N GLU A 350 -26.08 -1.56 7.55
CA GLU A 350 -27.01 -0.50 7.12
C GLU A 350 -28.10 -0.21 8.14
N ALA A 351 -28.64 -1.26 8.79
CA ALA A 351 -29.63 -1.11 9.84
C ALA A 351 -29.10 -0.30 11.03
N ILE A 352 -27.84 -0.53 11.43
CA ILE A 352 -27.18 0.23 12.51
C ILE A 352 -26.84 1.65 12.06
N ARG A 353 -26.37 1.85 10.81
CA ARG A 353 -26.02 3.19 10.30
C ARG A 353 -27.22 4.05 9.94
N GLY A 354 -28.38 3.44 9.68
CA GLY A 354 -29.58 4.10 9.16
C GLY A 354 -29.44 4.63 7.72
N VAL A 355 -28.32 4.36 7.03
CA VAL A 355 -28.04 4.84 5.66
C VAL A 355 -27.27 3.80 4.86
N ASN A 356 -27.33 3.90 3.53
CA ASN A 356 -26.63 2.98 2.63
C ASN A 356 -25.11 2.96 2.92
N SER A 357 -24.55 1.75 2.94
CA SER A 357 -23.16 1.50 3.32
C SER A 357 -22.32 0.85 2.21
N ASP A 358 -22.90 0.62 1.02
CA ASP A 358 -22.30 -0.13 -0.08
C ASP A 358 -20.93 0.40 -0.47
N ARG A 359 -20.86 1.71 -0.70
CA ARG A 359 -19.61 2.36 -1.09
C ARG A 359 -18.54 2.23 -0.01
N HIS A 360 -18.93 2.28 1.27
CA HIS A 360 -18.00 2.21 2.38
C HIS A 360 -17.47 0.79 2.56
N VAL A 361 -18.34 -0.21 2.53
CA VAL A 361 -17.95 -1.63 2.54
C VAL A 361 -17.00 -1.93 1.38
N ALA A 362 -17.32 -1.49 0.17
CA ALA A 362 -16.45 -1.71 -1.00
C ALA A 362 -15.07 -1.04 -0.85
N ILE A 363 -15.00 0.19 -0.32
CA ILE A 363 -13.73 0.89 -0.07
C ILE A 363 -12.91 0.17 1.01
N LEU A 364 -13.55 -0.30 2.09
CA LEU A 364 -12.88 -1.00 3.18
C LEU A 364 -12.33 -2.36 2.72
N GLU A 365 -13.09 -3.08 1.90
CA GLU A 365 -12.67 -4.36 1.28
C GLU A 365 -11.53 -4.12 0.28
N GLN A 366 -11.62 -3.09 -0.58
CA GLN A 366 -10.54 -2.70 -1.50
C GLN A 366 -9.25 -2.32 -0.77
N ARG A 367 -9.37 -1.68 0.41
CA ARG A 367 -8.25 -1.37 1.28
C ARG A 367 -7.79 -2.55 2.12
N GLY A 368 -8.43 -3.71 2.00
CA GLY A 368 -8.10 -4.91 2.75
C GLY A 368 -8.21 -4.72 4.27
N LEU A 369 -9.04 -3.80 4.75
CA LEU A 369 -9.32 -3.63 6.19
C LEU A 369 -10.43 -4.58 6.67
N ILE A 370 -11.26 -5.05 5.73
CA ILE A 370 -12.28 -6.07 5.96
C ILE A 370 -12.20 -7.13 4.86
N GLU A 371 -12.72 -8.32 5.16
CA GLU A 371 -12.81 -9.43 4.22
C GLU A 371 -14.09 -10.24 4.44
N GLN A 372 -14.38 -11.15 3.50
CA GLN A 372 -15.52 -12.06 3.59
C GLN A 372 -15.23 -13.19 4.59
N ALA A 373 -16.05 -13.30 5.64
CA ALA A 373 -15.98 -14.31 6.70
C ALA A 373 -16.83 -15.56 6.41
N GLY A 374 -17.51 -15.61 5.27
CA GLY A 374 -18.42 -16.69 4.88
C GLY A 374 -19.73 -16.17 4.30
N VAL A 375 -20.78 -16.98 4.42
CA VAL A 375 -22.12 -16.71 3.90
C VAL A 375 -23.12 -16.96 5.04
N GLY A 376 -23.99 -15.98 5.30
CA GLY A 376 -25.02 -16.07 6.33
C GLY A 376 -26.22 -16.91 5.88
N ASP A 377 -27.00 -17.36 6.85
CA ASP A 377 -28.18 -18.21 6.63
C ASP A 377 -29.48 -17.44 6.30
N GLY A 378 -29.40 -16.11 6.27
CA GLY A 378 -30.53 -15.24 5.92
C GLY A 378 -30.98 -15.33 4.45
N PRO A 379 -32.13 -14.71 4.12
CA PRO A 379 -32.65 -14.68 2.76
C PRO A 379 -31.63 -14.04 1.81
N GLY A 380 -31.42 -14.69 0.66
CA GLY A 380 -30.42 -14.26 -0.33
C GLY A 380 -28.97 -14.62 0.00
N ARG A 381 -28.72 -15.42 1.06
CA ARG A 381 -27.39 -15.93 1.43
C ARG A 381 -26.36 -14.78 1.48
N PRO A 382 -26.55 -13.80 2.37
CA PRO A 382 -25.73 -12.59 2.38
C PRO A 382 -24.29 -12.89 2.76
N LYS A 383 -23.34 -12.13 2.20
CA LYS A 383 -21.93 -12.19 2.61
C LYS A 383 -21.79 -11.72 4.06
N LEU A 384 -20.99 -12.44 4.84
CA LEU A 384 -20.55 -12.02 6.17
C LEU A 384 -19.20 -11.31 6.05
N TYR A 385 -19.02 -10.24 6.80
CA TYR A 385 -17.80 -9.44 6.83
C TYR A 385 -17.12 -9.51 8.20
N ARG A 386 -15.79 -9.49 8.19
CA ARG A 386 -14.93 -9.41 9.37
C ARG A 386 -13.73 -8.50 9.10
N THR A 387 -13.07 -8.03 10.16
CA THR A 387 -11.80 -7.31 10.09
C THR A 387 -10.66 -8.23 9.68
N THR A 388 -9.66 -7.68 8.99
CA THR A 388 -8.46 -8.42 8.54
C THR A 388 -7.29 -8.22 9.48
N ILE A 389 -6.19 -8.91 9.20
CA ILE A 389 -4.88 -8.69 9.85
C ILE A 389 -4.37 -7.27 9.61
N ARG A 390 -4.57 -6.73 8.41
CA ARG A 390 -4.21 -5.35 8.10
C ARG A 390 -4.95 -4.34 8.98
N PHE A 391 -6.19 -4.63 9.36
CA PHE A 391 -6.90 -3.81 10.36
C PHE A 391 -6.20 -3.88 11.71
N LEU A 392 -5.85 -5.08 12.18
CA LEU A 392 -5.12 -5.27 13.44
C LEU A 392 -3.77 -4.54 13.44
N GLU A 393 -3.01 -4.64 12.36
CA GLU A 393 -1.76 -3.87 12.14
C GLU A 393 -2.00 -2.37 12.22
N HIS A 394 -3.05 -1.88 11.57
CA HIS A 394 -3.35 -0.45 11.51
C HIS A 394 -3.73 0.14 12.88
N PHE A 395 -4.45 -0.63 13.70
CA PHE A 395 -4.84 -0.22 15.05
C PHE A 395 -3.86 -0.71 16.13
N GLY A 396 -2.88 -1.53 15.74
CA GLY A 396 -1.85 -2.10 16.60
C GLY A 396 -2.35 -2.91 17.79
N ILE A 397 -3.49 -3.56 17.59
CA ILE A 397 -4.08 -4.49 18.54
C ILE A 397 -3.79 -5.91 18.10
N SER A 398 -3.62 -6.83 19.04
CA SER A 398 -3.33 -8.23 18.70
C SER A 398 -4.59 -9.01 18.37
N SER A 399 -5.77 -8.55 18.79
CA SER A 399 -7.06 -9.19 18.55
C SER A 399 -8.20 -8.16 18.51
N PRO A 400 -9.28 -8.39 17.73
CA PRO A 400 -10.47 -7.54 17.83
C PRO A 400 -11.11 -7.50 19.23
N LYS A 401 -10.80 -8.47 20.09
CA LYS A 401 -11.28 -8.51 21.48
C LYS A 401 -10.65 -7.44 22.37
N GLU A 402 -9.55 -6.82 21.93
CA GLU A 402 -8.86 -5.74 22.64
C GLU A 402 -9.47 -4.36 22.34
N LEU A 403 -10.49 -4.31 21.49
CA LEU A 403 -11.21 -3.07 21.21
C LEU A 403 -11.87 -2.54 22.50
N PRO A 404 -11.85 -1.21 22.73
CA PRO A 404 -12.48 -0.60 23.90
C PRO A 404 -13.95 -1.02 24.05
N PRO A 405 -14.45 -1.31 25.27
CA PRO A 405 -15.85 -1.63 25.45
C PRO A 405 -16.74 -0.47 24.97
N LEU A 406 -17.87 -0.80 24.35
CA LEU A 406 -18.87 0.19 23.98
C LEU A 406 -19.46 0.80 25.28
N PRO A 407 -19.69 2.13 25.34
CA PRO A 407 -20.36 2.74 26.48
C PRO A 407 -21.76 2.12 26.66
N GLU A 408 -22.14 1.86 27.90
CA GLU A 408 -23.48 1.40 28.24
C GLU A 408 -24.47 2.50 27.83
N VAL A 409 -25.36 2.18 26.89
CA VAL A 409 -26.46 3.06 26.52
C VAL A 409 -27.58 2.79 27.54
N PRO A 410 -28.01 3.78 28.34
CA PRO A 410 -29.17 3.61 29.22
C PRO A 410 -30.38 3.18 28.39
N GLU A 411 -31.14 2.20 28.86
CA GLU A 411 -32.25 1.55 28.13
C GLU A 411 -33.49 2.47 27.88
N GLU A 412 -33.40 3.77 28.14
CA GLU A 412 -34.52 4.71 28.06
C GLU A 412 -34.42 5.61 26.82
N GLU A 413 -34.82 5.08 25.65
CA GLU A 413 -35.41 5.87 24.55
C GLU A 413 -35.93 4.94 23.43
N VAL A 414 -36.77 3.97 23.79
CA VAL A 414 -37.68 3.30 22.84
C VAL A 414 -39.09 3.79 23.12
N VAL A 415 -39.34 5.09 22.91
CA VAL A 415 -40.70 5.63 22.90
C VAL A 415 -41.20 5.66 21.47
N GLN A 416 -41.98 4.61 21.15
CA GLN A 416 -43.12 4.56 20.24
C GLN A 416 -43.23 5.69 19.19
N ALA A 417 -42.91 5.35 17.95
CA ALA A 417 -43.50 5.99 16.78
C ALA A 417 -44.56 5.05 16.18
N GLU A 418 -45.66 4.86 16.91
CA GLU A 418 -46.97 4.68 16.27
C GLU A 418 -47.68 6.03 16.37
N ILE A 419 -47.95 6.64 15.22
CA ILE A 419 -49.22 7.27 14.80
C ILE A 419 -49.11 7.48 13.28
#